data_AF-A0A2E2DBC9-F1
#
_entry.id   AF-A0A2E2DBC9-F1
#
_cell.length_a   1.000
_cell.length_b   1.000
_cell.length_c   1.000
_cell.angle_alpha   90.00
_cell.angle_beta   90.00
_cell.angle_gamma   90.00
#
_symmetry.space_group_name_H-M   'P 1'
#
loop_
_entity.id
_entity.type
_entity.pdbx_description
1 polymer ?
#
loop_
_entity_poly.entity_id
_entity_poly.type
_entity_poly.pdbx_seq_one_letter_code
_entity_poly.pdbx_strand_id
1 'polypeptide(L)'
;MTLLPLQEKEFPEELRGDYRWVIAESTKYKSEIPQFRGDLEATMRRIKNSTGQKIAKRIFHIYSKLQDIRGFPLLEYRNPNE
;
A
#
# COMPACT_ATOMS: atom_id res chain seq x y z
N MET A 1 1.79 22.39 6.06
CA MET A 1 0.93 21.32 6.61
C MET A 1 1.61 20.00 6.29
N THR A 2 2.26 19.35 7.26
CA THR A 2 2.94 18.07 7.05
C THR A 2 1.87 16.98 7.02
N LEU A 3 1.68 16.34 5.86
CA LEU A 3 0.79 15.19 5.76
C LEU A 3 1.40 14.05 6.59
N LEU A 4 0.73 13.68 7.68
CA LEU A 4 1.09 12.50 8.45
C LEU A 4 0.66 11.25 7.68
N PRO A 5 1.40 10.13 7.76
CA PRO A 5 0.94 8.87 7.19
C PRO A 5 -0.41 8.48 7.80
N LEU A 6 -1.30 7.94 6.95
CA LEU A 6 -2.54 7.33 7.42
C LEU A 6 -2.22 6.25 8.46
N GLN A 7 -3.08 6.11 9.46
CA GLN A 7 -3.05 5.09 10.50
C GLN A 7 -4.06 3.99 10.20
N GLU A 8 -3.81 2.78 10.70
CA GLU A 8 -4.69 1.63 10.50
C GLU A 8 -6.16 1.91 10.86
N LYS A 9 -6.40 2.63 11.96
CA LYS A 9 -7.76 2.96 12.44
C LYS A 9 -8.56 3.85 11.48
N GLU A 10 -7.90 4.53 10.55
CA GLU A 10 -8.52 5.41 9.55
C GLU A 10 -9.08 4.62 8.36
N PHE A 11 -8.81 3.32 8.29
CA PHE A 11 -9.38 2.42 7.29
C PHE A 11 -10.64 1.70 7.82
N PRO A 12 -11.61 1.39 6.93
CA PRO A 12 -12.70 0.45 7.21
C PRO A 12 -12.18 -0.85 7.82
N GLU A 13 -12.94 -1.46 8.74
CA GLU A 13 -12.49 -2.62 9.53
C GLU A 13 -11.97 -3.76 8.65
N GLU A 14 -12.67 -4.06 7.55
CA GLU A 14 -12.30 -5.08 6.57
C GLU A 14 -10.95 -4.82 5.85
N LEU A 15 -10.51 -3.56 5.77
CA LEU A 15 -9.26 -3.15 5.10
C LEU A 15 -8.07 -3.00 6.04
N ARG A 16 -8.30 -2.96 7.36
CA ARG A 16 -7.24 -2.75 8.36
C ARG A 16 -6.15 -3.81 8.28
N GLY A 17 -6.53 -5.07 8.08
CA GLY A 17 -5.60 -6.19 7.94
C GLY A 17 -4.70 -6.06 6.71
N ASP A 18 -5.27 -5.64 5.57
CA ASP A 18 -4.50 -5.40 4.35
C ASP A 18 -3.55 -4.23 4.48
N TYR A 19 -4.02 -3.11 5.05
CA TYR A 19 -3.17 -1.95 5.32
C TYR A 19 -2.00 -2.34 6.24
N ARG A 20 -2.28 -3.02 7.36
CA ARG A 20 -1.25 -3.46 8.32
C ARG A 20 -0.19 -4.32 7.63
N TRP A 21 -0.62 -5.27 6.82
CA TRP A 21 0.30 -6.15 6.09
C TRP A 21 1.13 -5.38 5.07
N VAL A 22 0.54 -4.44 4.32
CA VAL A 22 1.26 -3.62 3.34
C VAL A 22 2.36 -2.83 4.03
N ILE A 23 2.07 -2.15 5.14
CA ILE A 23 3.09 -1.39 5.88
C ILE A 23 4.20 -2.31 6.40
N ALA A 24 3.84 -3.46 6.99
CA ALA A 24 4.82 -4.41 7.51
C ALA A 24 5.77 -4.93 6.41
N GLU A 25 5.24 -5.33 5.25
CA GLU A 25 6.07 -5.83 4.15
C GLU A 25 6.83 -4.70 3.44
N SER A 26 6.29 -3.48 3.41
CA SER A 26 6.93 -2.33 2.79
C SER A 26 8.02 -1.69 3.66
N THR A 27 8.10 -2.05 4.95
CA THR A 27 9.10 -1.52 5.90
C THR A 27 9.91 -2.64 6.59
N LYS A 28 9.91 -3.82 5.97
CA LYS A 28 10.52 -5.05 6.47
C LYS A 28 12.03 -4.92 6.69
N TYR A 29 12.72 -4.21 5.80
CA TYR A 29 14.15 -3.99 5.89
C TYR A 29 14.44 -2.63 6.51
N LYS A 30 15.20 -2.65 7.61
CA LYS A 30 15.59 -1.43 8.31
C LYS A 30 16.62 -0.63 7.53
N SER A 31 16.42 0.68 7.53
CA SER A 31 17.37 1.65 7.02
C SER A 31 18.59 1.73 7.94
N GLU A 32 19.76 1.95 7.33
CA GLU A 32 20.99 2.32 8.04
C GLU A 32 20.91 3.73 8.64
N ILE A 33 19.93 4.53 8.18
CA ILE A 33 19.70 5.90 8.61
C ILE A 33 18.23 6.05 9.07
N PRO A 34 17.88 5.54 10.27
CA PRO A 34 16.49 5.46 10.74
C PRO A 34 15.84 6.83 10.97
N GLN A 35 16.63 7.89 11.23
CA GLN A 35 16.11 9.24 11.46
C GLN A 35 15.33 9.85 10.28
N PHE A 36 15.50 9.30 9.07
CA PHE A 36 14.79 9.75 7.87
C PHE A 36 13.62 8.85 7.46
N ARG A 37 13.20 7.92 8.33
CA ARG A 37 12.14 6.94 8.01
C ARG A 37 12.42 6.14 6.74
N GLY A 38 13.70 5.87 6.46
CA GLY A 38 14.18 5.25 5.23
C GLY A 38 13.86 3.76 5.05
N ASP A 39 13.08 3.16 5.96
CA ASP A 39 12.78 1.72 5.95
C ASP A 39 12.01 1.32 4.69
N LEU A 40 11.17 2.24 4.18
CA LEU A 40 10.47 2.03 2.91
C LEU A 40 11.46 1.96 1.75
N GLU A 41 12.33 2.95 1.60
CA GLU A 41 13.34 2.99 0.55
C GLU A 41 14.31 1.81 0.64
N ALA A 42 14.76 1.48 1.84
CA ALA A 42 15.62 0.33 2.10
C ALA A 42 14.94 -0.98 1.70
N THR A 43 13.64 -1.08 1.96
CA THR A 43 12.84 -2.25 1.57
C THR A 43 12.65 -2.31 0.07
N MET A 44 12.22 -1.22 -0.57
CA MET A 44 12.00 -1.17 -2.02
C MET A 44 13.26 -1.49 -2.83
N ARG A 45 14.46 -1.14 -2.32
CA ARG A 45 15.74 -1.53 -2.93
C ARG A 45 16.03 -3.04 -2.85
N ARG A 46 15.46 -3.75 -1.88
CA ARG A 46 15.79 -5.16 -1.54
C ARG A 46 14.69 -6.15 -1.92
N ILE A 47 13.44 -5.72 -2.07
CA ILE A 47 12.34 -6.65 -2.36
C ILE A 47 12.52 -7.32 -3.72
N LYS A 48 12.09 -8.57 -3.81
CA LYS A 48 12.00 -9.29 -5.09
C LYS A 48 10.70 -8.91 -5.81
N ASN A 49 10.70 -9.05 -7.14
CA ASN A 49 9.54 -8.76 -8.00
C ASN A 49 8.24 -9.41 -7.50
N SER A 50 8.30 -10.66 -7.04
CA SER A 50 7.11 -11.37 -6.53
C SER A 50 6.53 -10.78 -5.25
N THR A 51 7.37 -10.28 -4.33
CA THR A 51 6.91 -9.57 -3.12
C THR A 51 6.36 -8.20 -3.49
N GLY A 52 7.04 -7.45 -4.37
CA GLY A 52 6.56 -6.16 -4.85
C GLY A 52 5.19 -6.25 -5.53
N GLN A 53 4.98 -7.29 -6.35
CA GLN A 53 3.67 -7.56 -6.96
C GLN A 53 2.58 -7.83 -5.91
N LYS A 54 2.89 -8.56 -4.83
CA LYS A 54 1.92 -8.81 -3.75
C LYS A 54 1.54 -7.53 -3.01
N ILE A 55 2.52 -6.67 -2.73
CA ILE A 55 2.30 -5.35 -2.13
C ILE A 55 1.39 -4.51 -3.04
N ALA A 56 1.75 -4.39 -4.32
CA ALA A 56 0.97 -3.62 -5.29
C ALA A 56 -0.48 -4.13 -5.43
N LYS A 57 -0.68 -5.44 -5.50
CA LYS A 57 -2.02 -6.06 -5.56
C LYS A 57 -2.88 -5.69 -4.34
N ARG A 58 -2.31 -5.68 -3.14
CA ARG A 58 -3.07 -5.30 -1.93
C ARG A 58 -3.35 -3.81 -1.85
N ILE A 59 -2.42 -2.95 -2.28
CA ILE A 59 -2.68 -1.51 -2.40
C ILE A 59 -3.85 -1.28 -3.36
N PHE A 60 -3.85 -1.94 -4.51
CA PHE A 60 -4.94 -1.85 -5.48
C PHE A 60 -6.27 -2.37 -4.90
N HIS A 61 -6.25 -3.46 -4.14
CA HIS A 61 -7.44 -3.98 -3.45
C HIS A 61 -8.03 -2.94 -2.47
N ILE A 62 -7.19 -2.37 -1.59
CA ILE A 62 -7.60 -1.30 -0.65
C ILE A 62 -8.21 -0.13 -1.41
N TYR A 63 -7.54 0.35 -2.46
CA TYR A 63 -8.03 1.45 -3.28
C TYR A 63 -9.39 1.13 -3.93
N SER A 64 -9.55 -0.07 -4.50
CA SER A 64 -10.79 -0.50 -5.15
C SER A 64 -11.96 -0.51 -4.16
N LYS A 65 -11.75 -1.10 -2.98
CA LYS A 65 -12.77 -1.14 -1.92
C LYS A 65 -13.16 0.25 -1.42
N LEU A 66 -12.20 1.16 -1.29
CA LEU A 66 -12.49 2.55 -0.92
C LEU A 66 -13.31 3.28 -2.00
N GLN A 67 -13.10 2.96 -3.28
CA GLN A 67 -13.87 3.52 -4.39
C GLN A 67 -15.31 2.98 -4.41
N ASP A 68 -15.46 1.67 -4.21
CA ASP A 68 -16.77 1.01 -4.06
C ASP A 68 -17.60 1.67 -2.94
N ILE A 69 -16.99 1.90 -1.77
CA ILE A 69 -17.63 2.56 -0.62
C ILE A 69 -18.06 4.00 -0.95
N ARG A 70 -17.27 4.73 -1.73
CA ARG A 70 -17.57 6.12 -2.10
C ARG A 70 -18.61 6.23 -3.22
N GLY A 71 -19.05 5.11 -3.81
CA GLY A 71 -20.00 5.11 -4.91
C GLY A 71 -19.43 5.66 -6.22
N PHE A 72 -18.09 5.77 -6.33
CA PHE A 72 -17.43 6.11 -7.58
C PHE A 72 -16.90 4.81 -8.19
N PRO A 73 -17.50 4.30 -9.28
CA PRO A 73 -16.94 3.14 -9.95
C PRO A 73 -15.51 3.50 -10.40
N LEU A 74 -14.57 2.61 -10.09
CA LEU A 74 -13.26 2.65 -10.72
C LEU A 74 -13.46 2.74 -12.23
N LEU A 75 -12.74 3.66 -12.88
CA LEU A 75 -12.64 3.70 -14.34
C LEU A 75 -12.52 2.26 -14.82
N GLU A 76 -13.49 1.82 -15.63
CA GLU A 76 -13.57 0.45 -16.11
C GLU A 76 -12.17 0.02 -16.54
N TYR A 77 -11.74 -1.14 -16.03
CA TYR A 77 -10.42 -1.69 -16.32
C TYR A 77 -10.33 -1.93 -17.82
N ARG A 78 -9.89 -0.92 -18.59
CA ARG A 78 -9.64 -1.06 -20.01
C ARG A 78 -8.54 -2.07 -20.15
N ASN A 79 -8.86 -3.17 -20.81
CA ASN A 79 -7.90 -4.20 -21.12
C ASN A 79 -6.76 -3.52 -21.91
N PRO A 80 -5.47 -3.71 -21.58
CA PRO A 80 -4.38 -3.10 -22.34
C PRO A 80 -4.30 -3.54 -23.81
N ASN A 81 -5.19 -4.45 -24.23
CA ASN A 81 -5.33 -4.98 -25.58
C ASN A 81 -6.66 -4.59 -26.27
N GLU A 82 -7.43 -3.65 -25.70
CA GLU A 82 -8.57 -3.00 -26.36
C GLU A 82 -8.18 -1.65 -26.98
#